data_AF-A0A849WZK8-F1
#
_entry.id   AF-A0A849WZK8-F1
#
_cell.length_a   1.000
_cell.length_b   1.000
_cell.length_c   1.000
_cell.angle_alpha   90.00
_cell.angle_beta   90.00
_cell.angle_gamma   90.00
#
_symmetry.space_group_name_H-M   'P 1'
#
loop_
_entity.id
_entity.type
_entity.pdbx_description
1 polymer ?
#
loop_
_entity_poly.entity_id
_entity_poly.type
_entity_poly.pdbx_seq_one_letter_code
_entity_poly.pdbx_strand_id
1 'polypeptide(L)'
;MRRGELASRLQAEYAPGVECGVARTREKGYENIWFVVPPPPPCRQPARLPADALIRANRTLASQKTLDAADDLDLLVSHLFRSREAVQSSRMEGTWSTIDDVLTPGELFDDRAGPSERASVLGYADALRKEMASVAGVKAF
;
A
#
# COMPACT_ATOMS: atom_id res chain seq x y z
N MET A 1 -6.23 -15.20 -14.72
CA MET A 1 -7.43 -15.57 -13.95
C MET A 1 -8.57 -15.86 -14.92
N ARG A 2 -9.28 -16.97 -14.77
CA ARG A 2 -10.42 -17.31 -15.64
C ARG A 2 -11.71 -16.71 -15.07
N ARG A 3 -12.64 -16.30 -15.93
CA ARG A 3 -13.93 -15.68 -15.52
C ARG A 3 -14.70 -16.52 -14.49
N GLY A 4 -14.67 -17.85 -14.61
CA GLY A 4 -15.33 -18.77 -13.66
C GLY A 4 -14.66 -18.91 -12.29
N GLU A 5 -13.42 -18.39 -12.12
CA GLU A 5 -12.70 -18.38 -10.83
C GLU A 5 -13.02 -17.13 -10.00
N LEU A 6 -13.70 -16.15 -10.60
CA LEU A 6 -14.13 -14.94 -9.90
C LEU A 6 -15.31 -15.23 -8.98
N ALA A 7 -15.45 -14.44 -7.90
CA ALA A 7 -16.67 -14.42 -7.10
C ALA A 7 -17.89 -14.21 -8.00
N SER A 8 -19.00 -14.89 -7.73
CA SER A 8 -20.20 -14.92 -8.58
C SER A 8 -20.65 -13.53 -9.07
N ARG A 9 -20.61 -12.52 -8.20
CA ARG A 9 -20.94 -11.11 -8.51
C ARG A 9 -20.02 -10.45 -9.56
N LEU A 10 -18.78 -10.91 -9.68
CA LEU A 10 -17.76 -10.40 -10.63
C LEU A 10 -17.72 -11.21 -11.93
N GLN A 11 -18.53 -12.25 -12.07
CA GLN A 11 -18.58 -13.04 -13.30
C GLN A 11 -19.43 -12.38 -14.39
N ALA A 12 -20.26 -11.37 -14.08
CA ALA A 12 -21.07 -10.66 -15.06
C ALA A 12 -20.23 -9.64 -15.84
N GLU A 13 -20.60 -9.35 -17.09
CA GLU A 13 -19.97 -8.25 -17.83
C GLU A 13 -20.38 -6.91 -17.24
N TYR A 14 -19.40 -6.01 -17.09
CA TYR A 14 -19.63 -4.68 -16.58
C TYR A 14 -20.36 -3.84 -17.63
N ALA A 15 -21.46 -3.22 -17.22
CA ALA A 15 -22.25 -2.29 -18.03
C ALA A 15 -22.55 -1.03 -17.20
N PRO A 16 -22.80 0.13 -17.84
CA PRO A 16 -23.22 1.33 -17.14
C PRO A 16 -24.46 1.06 -16.27
N GLY A 17 -24.35 1.29 -14.97
CA GLY A 17 -25.43 1.03 -13.99
C GLY A 17 -25.30 -0.30 -13.22
N VAL A 18 -24.32 -1.15 -13.56
CA VAL A 18 -23.96 -2.34 -12.79
C VAL A 18 -22.84 -1.98 -11.81
N GLU A 19 -22.95 -2.41 -10.54
CA GLU A 19 -21.97 -2.03 -9.51
C GLU A 19 -20.57 -2.60 -9.78
N CYS A 20 -20.46 -3.83 -10.28
CA CYS A 20 -19.17 -4.50 -10.52
C CYS A 20 -19.29 -5.57 -11.61
N GLY A 21 -18.16 -6.03 -12.15
CA GLY A 21 -18.15 -7.07 -13.19
C GLY A 21 -16.80 -7.25 -13.86
N VAL A 22 -16.81 -7.77 -15.08
CA VAL A 22 -15.64 -7.85 -15.96
C VAL A 22 -15.82 -7.01 -17.22
N ALA A 23 -14.76 -6.34 -17.65
CA ALA A 23 -14.71 -5.60 -18.91
C ALA A 23 -13.60 -6.14 -19.82
N ARG A 24 -13.81 -6.05 -21.13
CA ARG A 24 -12.76 -6.25 -22.13
C ARG A 24 -12.29 -4.90 -22.65
N THR A 25 -10.98 -4.73 -22.73
CA THR A 25 -10.42 -3.58 -23.44
C THR A 25 -10.50 -3.78 -24.95
N ARG A 26 -10.52 -2.67 -25.68
CA ARG A 26 -10.39 -2.66 -27.16
C ARG A 26 -8.94 -2.49 -27.60
N GLU A 27 -8.01 -2.44 -26.65
CA GLU A 27 -6.60 -2.23 -26.91
C GLU A 27 -5.94 -3.45 -27.54
N LYS A 28 -5.16 -3.21 -28.59
CA LYS A 28 -4.58 -4.26 -29.41
C LYS A 28 -3.56 -5.07 -28.59
N GLY A 29 -3.67 -6.39 -28.61
CA GLY A 29 -2.85 -7.31 -27.80
C GLY A 29 -3.45 -7.71 -26.45
N TYR A 30 -4.57 -7.11 -26.04
CA TYR A 30 -5.26 -7.39 -24.78
C TYR A 30 -6.71 -7.87 -24.98
N GLU A 31 -7.11 -8.18 -26.21
CA GLU A 31 -8.50 -8.48 -26.60
C GLU A 31 -9.07 -9.72 -25.90
N ASN A 32 -8.18 -10.64 -25.48
CA ASN A 32 -8.53 -11.89 -24.81
C ASN A 32 -8.49 -11.80 -23.29
N ILE A 33 -8.13 -10.65 -22.72
CA ILE A 33 -7.96 -10.46 -21.28
C ILE A 33 -9.21 -9.82 -20.68
N TRP A 34 -9.71 -10.43 -19.59
CA TRP A 34 -10.79 -9.88 -18.79
C TRP A 34 -10.20 -9.03 -17.66
N PHE A 35 -10.64 -7.78 -17.57
CA PHE A 35 -10.31 -6.89 -16.48
C PHE A 35 -11.45 -6.89 -15.46
N VAL A 36 -11.12 -6.98 -14.17
CA VAL A 36 -12.11 -6.89 -13.09
C VAL A 36 -12.41 -5.43 -12.83
N VAL A 37 -13.68 -5.06 -12.90
CA VAL A 37 -14.19 -3.76 -12.45
C VAL A 37 -14.75 -3.98 -11.03
N PRO A 38 -14.05 -3.54 -9.97
CA PRO A 38 -14.50 -3.73 -8.61
C PRO A 38 -15.75 -2.87 -8.32
N PRO A 39 -16.52 -3.20 -7.28
CA PRO A 39 -17.59 -2.32 -6.81
C PRO A 39 -17.02 -0.95 -6.44
N PRO A 40 -17.82 0.13 -6.58
CA PRO A 40 -17.39 1.45 -6.15
C PRO A 40 -17.02 1.41 -4.66
N PRO A 41 -16.04 2.22 -4.23
CA PRO A 41 -15.69 2.30 -2.83
C PRO A 41 -16.92 2.71 -2.01
N PRO A 42 -17.05 2.22 -0.77
CA PRO A 42 -18.18 2.59 0.08
C PRO A 42 -18.18 4.10 0.33
N CYS A 43 -19.17 4.81 -0.23
CA CYS A 43 -19.31 6.26 -0.05
C CYS A 43 -20.03 6.65 1.25
N ARG A 44 -20.62 5.67 1.95
CA ARG A 44 -21.35 5.90 3.20
C ARG A 44 -20.54 5.37 4.36
N GLN A 45 -20.25 6.26 5.31
CA GLN A 45 -19.68 5.87 6.59
C GLN A 45 -20.66 4.92 7.31
N PRO A 46 -20.17 3.90 8.04
CA PRO A 46 -21.03 3.05 8.85
C PRO A 46 -21.88 3.88 9.81
N ALA A 47 -23.17 3.55 9.95
CA ALA A 47 -24.11 4.31 10.77
C ALA A 47 -23.70 4.42 12.25
N ARG A 48 -22.89 3.48 12.74
CA ARG A 48 -22.27 3.51 14.07
C ARG A 48 -20.84 3.04 13.95
N LEU A 49 -19.91 3.96 14.14
CA LEU A 49 -18.54 3.59 14.47
C LEU A 49 -18.45 3.34 15.98
N PRO A 50 -17.66 2.34 16.42
CA PRO A 50 -17.46 2.08 17.84
C PRO A 50 -16.71 3.27 18.47
N ALA A 51 -17.45 4.16 19.15
CA ALA A 51 -16.92 5.39 19.73
C ALA A 51 -15.73 5.11 20.67
N ASP A 52 -15.81 4.06 21.48
CA ASP A 52 -14.71 3.68 22.37
C ASP A 52 -13.44 3.30 21.60
N ALA A 53 -13.57 2.62 20.45
CA ALA A 53 -12.40 2.28 19.64
C ALA A 53 -11.78 3.52 19.01
N LEU A 54 -12.60 4.47 18.56
CA LEU A 54 -12.12 5.76 18.03
C LEU A 54 -11.41 6.58 19.10
N ILE A 55 -11.98 6.66 20.31
CA ILE A 55 -11.36 7.38 21.44
C ILE A 55 -10.02 6.75 21.80
N ARG A 56 -9.94 5.41 21.87
CA ARG A 56 -8.69 4.71 22.13
C ARG A 56 -7.66 4.96 21.02
N ALA A 57 -8.05 4.86 19.76
CA ALA A 57 -7.18 5.11 18.62
C ALA A 57 -6.62 6.55 18.65
N ASN A 58 -7.50 7.55 18.83
CA ASN A 58 -7.10 8.96 18.90
C ASN A 58 -6.18 9.23 20.10
N ARG A 59 -6.44 8.62 21.26
CA ARG A 59 -5.57 8.75 22.42
C ARG A 59 -4.17 8.18 22.14
N THR A 60 -4.11 7.00 21.52
CA THR A 60 -2.83 6.38 21.15
C THR A 60 -2.08 7.26 20.15
N LEU A 61 -2.75 7.72 19.09
CA LEU A 61 -2.14 8.60 18.08
C LEU A 61 -1.65 9.92 18.69
N ALA A 62 -2.46 10.56 19.54
CA ALA A 62 -2.09 11.81 20.20
C ALA A 62 -0.97 11.65 21.25
N SER A 63 -0.77 10.44 21.78
CA SER A 63 0.32 10.16 22.72
C SER A 63 1.68 9.95 22.05
N GLN A 64 1.72 9.82 20.72
CA GLN A 64 2.99 9.65 20.01
C GLN A 64 3.79 10.96 20.02
N LYS A 65 5.10 10.82 20.21
CA LYS A 65 6.02 11.96 20.09
C LYS A 65 6.00 12.48 18.66
N THR A 66 6.08 13.80 18.54
CA THR A 66 6.33 14.46 17.26
C THR A 66 7.78 14.18 16.82
N LEU A 67 8.03 14.21 15.51
CA LEU A 67 9.34 13.84 14.95
C LEU A 67 10.48 14.77 15.38
N ASP A 68 10.18 16.01 15.75
CA ASP A 68 11.12 16.98 16.31
C ASP A 68 11.51 16.69 17.77
N ALA A 69 10.69 15.93 18.49
CA ALA A 69 10.93 15.50 19.88
C ALA A 69 11.41 14.03 19.98
N ALA A 70 11.66 13.38 18.84
CA ALA A 70 12.12 12.00 18.76
C ALA A 70 13.58 11.88 19.20
N ASP A 71 13.87 10.90 20.04
CA ASP A 71 15.25 10.51 20.37
C ASP A 71 15.82 9.51 19.34
N ASP A 72 17.11 9.19 19.44
CA ASP A 72 17.77 8.26 18.50
C ASP A 72 17.11 6.87 18.50
N LEU A 73 16.56 6.44 19.65
CA LEU A 73 15.85 5.18 19.77
C LEU A 73 14.50 5.26 19.04
N ASP A 74 13.76 6.35 19.18
CA ASP A 74 12.52 6.60 18.45
C ASP A 74 12.75 6.60 16.94
N LEU A 75 13.87 7.20 16.47
CA LEU A 75 14.25 7.20 15.06
C LEU A 75 14.60 5.80 14.54
N LEU A 76 15.33 5.01 15.33
CA LEU A 76 15.63 3.61 15.00
C LEU A 76 14.36 2.74 14.93
N VAL A 77 13.48 2.91 15.92
CA VAL A 77 12.20 2.20 15.98
C VAL A 77 11.31 2.61 14.80
N SER A 78 11.25 3.90 14.47
CA SER A 78 10.56 4.41 13.29
C SER A 78 11.13 3.81 11.99
N HIS A 79 12.45 3.69 11.87
CA HIS A 79 13.08 3.00 10.74
C HIS A 79 12.59 1.56 10.60
N LEU A 80 12.62 0.77 11.69
CA LEU A 80 12.15 -0.62 11.68
C LEU A 80 10.67 -0.73 11.29
N PHE A 81 9.81 0.13 11.84
CA PHE A 81 8.38 0.12 11.51
C PHE A 81 8.12 0.49 10.06
N ARG A 82 8.82 1.47 9.49
CA ARG A 82 8.71 1.82 8.06
C ARG A 82 9.15 0.67 7.16
N SER A 83 10.26 0.02 7.48
CA SER A 83 10.72 -1.14 6.70
C SER A 83 9.73 -2.29 6.76
N ARG A 84 9.14 -2.54 7.94
CA ARG A 84 8.09 -3.55 8.10
C ARG A 84 6.82 -3.18 7.32
N GLU A 85 6.41 -1.92 7.36
CA GLU A 85 5.26 -1.42 6.60
C GLU A 85 5.46 -1.62 5.11
N ALA A 86 6.64 -1.27 4.59
CA ALA A 86 6.96 -1.47 3.18
C ALA A 86 6.81 -2.95 2.77
N VAL A 87 7.37 -3.88 3.55
CA VAL A 87 7.25 -5.31 3.28
C VAL A 87 5.79 -5.78 3.37
N GLN A 88 5.05 -5.37 4.40
CA GLN A 88 3.67 -5.82 4.59
C GLN A 88 2.73 -5.28 3.51
N SER A 89 2.85 -4.00 3.16
CA SER A 89 2.09 -3.39 2.08
C SER A 89 2.41 -4.05 0.74
N SER A 90 3.69 -4.22 0.40
CA SER A 90 4.09 -4.89 -0.84
C SER A 90 3.61 -6.35 -0.93
N ARG A 91 3.57 -7.08 0.19
CA ARG A 91 2.99 -8.44 0.23
C ARG A 91 1.50 -8.48 -0.04
N MET A 92 0.75 -7.46 0.39
CA MET A 92 -0.68 -7.34 0.05
C MET A 92 -0.89 -7.22 -1.46
N GLU A 93 0.08 -6.68 -2.19
CA GLU A 93 0.08 -6.54 -3.65
C GLU A 93 0.70 -7.75 -4.38
N GLY A 94 1.17 -8.76 -3.65
CA GLY A 94 1.72 -9.99 -4.20
C GLY A 94 3.25 -9.99 -4.40
N THR A 95 3.94 -8.95 -3.93
CA THR A 95 5.39 -8.83 -3.97
C THR A 95 6.01 -9.57 -2.77
N TRP A 96 6.88 -10.55 -3.03
CA TRP A 96 7.48 -11.38 -2.00
C TRP A 96 8.86 -10.85 -1.61
N SER A 97 8.88 -9.94 -0.63
CA SER A 97 10.12 -9.46 -0.01
C SER A 97 10.20 -9.83 1.48
N THR A 98 11.43 -9.82 2.00
CA THR A 98 11.75 -9.99 3.42
C THR A 98 12.14 -8.66 4.05
N ILE A 99 12.14 -8.61 5.38
CA ILE A 99 12.60 -7.42 6.10
C ILE A 99 14.11 -7.20 5.89
N ASP A 100 14.88 -8.28 5.72
CA ASP A 100 16.31 -8.20 5.45
C ASP A 100 16.60 -7.56 4.09
N ASP A 101 15.73 -7.74 3.10
CA ASP A 101 15.86 -7.10 1.78
C ASP A 101 15.78 -5.56 1.86
N VAL A 102 15.08 -5.04 2.87
CA VAL A 102 14.87 -3.61 3.12
C VAL A 102 15.88 -3.04 4.13
N LEU A 103 16.28 -3.84 5.11
CA LEU A 103 17.25 -3.44 6.14
C LEU A 103 18.70 -3.54 5.66
N THR A 104 18.99 -4.38 4.66
CA THR A 104 20.33 -4.51 4.10
C THR A 104 20.58 -3.36 3.12
N PRO A 105 21.59 -2.50 3.35
CA PRO A 105 21.99 -1.48 2.40
C PRO A 105 22.37 -2.13 1.08
N GLY A 106 21.53 -1.97 0.08
CA GLY A 106 21.82 -2.27 -1.32
C GLY A 106 21.67 -0.98 -2.11
N GLU A 107 22.32 -0.90 -3.27
CA GLU A 107 22.06 0.20 -4.19
C GLU A 107 20.56 0.23 -4.49
N LEU A 108 19.88 1.30 -4.08
CA LEU A 108 18.44 1.54 -4.32
C LEU A 108 18.09 1.39 -5.80
N PHE A 109 19.10 1.59 -6.67
CA PHE A 109 19.06 1.47 -8.10
C PHE A 109 20.43 0.94 -8.56
N ASP A 110 20.56 -0.38 -8.73
CA ASP A 110 21.56 -0.85 -9.70
C ASP A 110 20.95 -0.53 -11.07
N ASP A 111 21.44 0.52 -11.74
CA ASP A 111 20.95 0.98 -13.05
C ASP A 111 21.00 -0.11 -14.13
N ARG A 112 21.68 -1.24 -13.86
CA ARG A 112 21.76 -2.42 -14.73
C ARG A 112 20.79 -3.54 -14.33
N ALA A 113 20.22 -3.49 -13.13
CA ALA A 113 19.22 -4.44 -12.69
C ALA A 113 17.84 -3.99 -13.20
N GLY A 114 17.18 -4.87 -13.95
CA GLY A 114 15.80 -4.63 -14.38
C GLY A 114 14.84 -4.49 -13.19
N PRO A 115 13.56 -4.15 -13.45
CA PRO A 115 12.54 -4.06 -12.40
C PRO A 115 12.50 -5.35 -11.57
N SER A 116 12.70 -5.22 -10.26
CA SER A 116 12.69 -6.32 -9.30
C SER A 116 11.74 -6.04 -8.14
N GLU A 117 11.21 -7.11 -7.56
CA GLU A 117 10.36 -7.06 -6.37
C GLU A 117 11.05 -6.31 -5.22
N ARG A 118 12.37 -6.53 -5.06
CA ARG A 118 13.20 -5.83 -4.09
C ARG A 118 13.29 -4.33 -4.35
N ALA A 119 13.54 -3.92 -5.60
CA ALA A 119 13.60 -2.50 -5.97
C ALA A 119 12.27 -1.78 -5.74
N SER A 120 11.14 -2.46 -5.99
CA SER A 120 9.80 -1.91 -5.71
C SER A 120 9.59 -1.64 -4.22
N VAL A 121 9.96 -2.59 -3.35
CA VAL A 121 9.79 -2.45 -1.89
C VAL A 121 10.73 -1.38 -1.33
N LEU A 122 11.99 -1.34 -1.81
CA LEU A 122 12.94 -0.29 -1.44
C LEU A 122 12.47 1.09 -1.87
N GLY A 123 11.90 1.21 -3.08
CA GLY A 123 11.32 2.45 -3.57
C GLY A 123 10.14 2.92 -2.71
N TYR A 124 9.28 1.99 -2.28
CA TYR A 124 8.18 2.31 -1.36
C TYR A 124 8.68 2.75 0.02
N ALA A 125 9.68 2.07 0.58
CA ALA A 125 10.30 2.46 1.84
C ALA A 125 10.95 3.86 1.78
N ASP A 126 11.63 4.18 0.67
CA ASP A 126 12.21 5.50 0.44
C ASP A 126 11.13 6.58 0.26
N ALA A 127 10.04 6.28 -0.45
CA ALA A 127 8.89 7.17 -0.57
C ALA A 127 8.27 7.48 0.80
N LEU A 128 8.04 6.47 1.64
CA LEU A 128 7.56 6.66 3.01
C LEU A 128 8.49 7.57 3.80
N ARG A 129 9.80 7.36 3.73
CA ARG A 129 10.79 8.20 4.42
C ARG A 129 10.71 9.66 3.96
N LYS A 130 10.69 9.90 2.65
CA LYS A 130 10.66 11.26 2.06
C LYS A 130 9.37 11.99 2.39
N GLU A 131 8.23 11.34 2.21
CA GLU A 131 6.92 11.98 2.42
C GLU A 131 6.63 12.22 3.90
N MET A 132 7.03 11.32 4.79
CA MET A 132 6.91 11.55 6.24
C MET A 132 7.75 12.76 6.69
N ALA A 133 8.96 12.93 6.14
CA ALA A 133 9.81 14.08 6.44
C ALA A 133 9.18 15.39 5.90
N SER A 134 8.60 15.34 4.69
CA SER A 134 7.88 16.45 4.06
C SER A 134 6.69 16.92 4.91
N VAL A 135 5.83 15.99 5.34
CA VAL A 135 4.66 16.28 6.18
C VAL A 135 5.06 16.84 7.55
N ALA A 136 6.21 16.40 8.08
CA ALA A 136 6.73 16.87 9.35
C ALA A 136 7.46 18.23 9.27
N GLY A 137 7.77 18.73 8.07
CA GLY A 137 8.60 19.92 7.88
C GLY A 137 10.07 19.72 8.31
N VAL A 138 10.55 18.47 8.39
CA VAL A 138 11.92 18.11 8.83
C VAL A 138 12.72 17.62 7.63
N LYS A 139 14.02 17.93 7.56
CA LYS A 139 14.90 17.37 6.51
C LYS A 139 14.98 15.85 6.66
N ALA A 140 14.74 15.12 5.58
CA ALA A 140 14.97 13.68 5.53
C ALA A 140 16.47 13.40 5.73
N PHE A 141 16.82 12.72 6.82
CA PHE A 141 18.16 12.14 7.02
C PHE A 141 18.29 10.83 6.23
#